data_AF-A0A930X002-F1
#
_entry.id   AF-A0A930X002-F1
#
_cell.length_a   1.000
_cell.length_b   1.000
_cell.length_c   1.000
_cell.angle_alpha   90.00
_cell.angle_beta   90.00
_cell.angle_gamma   90.00
#
_symmetry.space_group_name_H-M   'P 1'
#
loop_
_entity.id
_entity.type
_entity.pdbx_description
1 polymer ?
#
loop_
_entity_poly.entity_id
_entity_poly.type
_entity_poly.pdbx_seq_one_letter_code
_entity_poly.pdbx_strand_id
1 'polypeptide(L)'
;GADLAHKIEGTAVKEFDHSNEALLELQNGGVDATVIDLPVAQYYSTKHPDQHIKFMAYPNTKEYLGLAMNKDNKALQEQINKAIADMKADGEFNTLYKKWFNVDAPADMPVVLEFK
;
A
#
# COMPACT_ATOMS: atom_id res chain seq x y z
N GLY A 1 1.46 -8.24 -5.71
CA GLY A 1 0.15 -8.89 -5.96
C GLY A 1 0.30 -10.26 -6.60
N ALA A 2 0.42 -10.32 -7.93
CA ALA A 2 0.38 -11.55 -8.73
C ALA A 2 1.40 -12.63 -8.29
N ASP A 3 2.67 -12.25 -8.11
CA ASP A 3 3.73 -13.19 -7.64
C ASP A 3 3.41 -13.85 -6.30
N LEU A 4 2.71 -13.15 -5.41
CA LEU A 4 2.29 -13.71 -4.13
C LEU A 4 1.09 -14.64 -4.33
N ALA A 5 0.11 -14.26 -5.16
CA ALA A 5 -1.06 -15.10 -5.45
C ALA A 5 -0.66 -16.48 -6.01
N HIS A 6 0.31 -16.54 -6.93
CA HIS A 6 0.83 -17.82 -7.47
C HIS A 6 1.54 -18.71 -6.45
N LYS A 7 1.96 -18.17 -5.31
CA LYS A 7 2.60 -18.94 -4.23
C LYS A 7 1.58 -19.54 -3.25
N ILE A 8 0.29 -19.20 -3.38
CA ILE A 8 -0.77 -19.73 -2.52
C ILE A 8 -1.26 -21.04 -3.13
N GLU A 9 -0.96 -22.15 -2.47
CA GLU A 9 -1.36 -23.49 -2.92
C GLU A 9 -2.88 -23.63 -2.99
N GLY A 10 -3.37 -24.40 -3.96
CA GLY A 10 -4.80 -24.71 -4.10
C GLY A 10 -5.65 -23.56 -4.65
N THR A 11 -5.03 -22.55 -5.28
CA THR A 11 -5.74 -21.41 -5.87
C THR A 11 -5.76 -21.47 -7.39
N ALA A 12 -6.83 -20.93 -7.99
CA ALA A 12 -6.88 -20.62 -9.42
C ALA A 12 -6.65 -19.12 -9.60
N VAL A 13 -5.50 -18.75 -10.15
CA VAL A 13 -5.08 -17.34 -10.27
C VAL A 13 -5.63 -16.72 -11.55
N LYS A 14 -6.30 -15.58 -11.43
CA LYS A 14 -6.58 -14.65 -12.53
C LYS A 14 -5.70 -13.41 -12.35
N GLU A 15 -5.04 -13.01 -13.42
CA GLU A 15 -4.21 -11.81 -13.44
C GLU A 15 -4.87 -10.72 -14.27
N PHE A 16 -4.59 -9.48 -13.88
CA PHE A 16 -5.08 -8.28 -14.54
C PHE A 16 -3.94 -7.28 -14.61
N ASP A 17 -3.95 -6.44 -15.64
CA ASP A 17 -2.94 -5.39 -15.82
C ASP A 17 -3.11 -4.28 -14.78
N HIS A 18 -4.32 -4.08 -14.26
CA HIS A 18 -4.62 -3.03 -13.30
C HIS A 18 -5.35 -3.51 -12.05
N SER A 19 -4.98 -2.91 -10.92
CA SER A 19 -5.57 -3.19 -9.60
C SER A 19 -7.10 -3.00 -9.54
N ASN A 20 -7.63 -2.01 -10.27
CA ASN A 20 -9.07 -1.77 -10.32
C ASN A 20 -9.84 -2.89 -11.01
N GLU A 21 -9.23 -3.59 -11.97
CA GLU A 21 -9.86 -4.72 -12.66
C GLU A 21 -9.97 -5.91 -11.72
N ALA A 22 -8.91 -6.21 -10.96
CA ALA A 22 -8.94 -7.26 -9.94
C ALA A 22 -9.96 -6.98 -8.82
N LEU A 23 -10.12 -5.72 -8.42
CA LEU A 23 -11.14 -5.31 -7.44
C LEU A 23 -12.57 -5.39 -8.00
N LEU A 24 -12.75 -5.04 -9.28
CA LEU A 24 -14.04 -5.19 -9.97
C LEU A 24 -14.43 -6.66 -10.14
N GLU A 25 -13.47 -7.54 -10.45
CA GLU A 25 -13.71 -8.98 -10.54
C GLU A 25 -14.18 -9.57 -9.19
N LEU A 26 -13.58 -9.12 -8.08
CA LEU A 26 -14.02 -9.48 -6.73
C LEU A 26 -15.46 -9.03 -6.48
N GLN A 27 -15.83 -7.80 -6.87
CA GLN A 27 -17.19 -7.28 -6.70
C GLN A 27 -18.23 -8.05 -7.50
N ASN A 28 -17.86 -8.45 -8.71
CA ASN A 28 -18.75 -9.21 -9.58
C ASN A 28 -18.88 -10.69 -9.14
N GLY A 29 -18.16 -11.10 -8.09
CA GLY A 29 -18.12 -12.48 -7.62
C GLY A 29 -17.34 -13.42 -8.54
N GLY A 30 -16.48 -12.87 -9.40
CA GLY A 30 -15.66 -13.65 -10.33
C GLY A 30 -14.44 -14.30 -9.68
N VAL A 31 -14.05 -13.82 -8.49
CA VAL A 31 -13.01 -14.38 -7.60
C VAL A 31 -13.43 -14.25 -6.14
N ASP A 32 -12.90 -15.13 -5.28
CA ASP A 32 -13.17 -15.10 -3.83
C ASP A 32 -12.33 -14.06 -3.07
N ALA A 33 -11.16 -13.71 -3.60
CA ALA A 33 -10.21 -12.77 -3.00
C ALA A 33 -9.32 -12.10 -4.05
N THR A 34 -8.77 -10.95 -3.68
CA THR A 34 -7.74 -10.23 -4.46
C THR A 34 -6.50 -10.00 -3.61
N VAL A 35 -5.32 -10.14 -4.21
CA VAL A 35 -4.02 -9.88 -3.56
C VAL A 35 -3.45 -8.56 -4.09
N ILE A 36 -3.49 -7.54 -3.25
CA ILE A 36 -3.18 -6.15 -3.62
C ILE A 36 -2.51 -5.41 -2.46
N ASP A 37 -1.75 -4.38 -2.79
CA ASP A 37 -1.09 -3.51 -1.82
C ASP A 37 -2.13 -2.81 -0.91
N LEU A 38 -1.86 -2.83 0.39
CA LEU A 38 -2.74 -2.26 1.41
C LEU A 38 -3.16 -0.81 1.14
N PRO A 39 -2.28 0.16 0.80
CA PRO A 39 -2.71 1.54 0.56
C PRO A 39 -3.67 1.65 -0.64
N VAL A 40 -3.52 0.81 -1.68
CA VAL A 40 -4.44 0.81 -2.82
C VAL A 40 -5.81 0.30 -2.39
N ALA A 41 -5.85 -0.79 -1.61
CA ALA A 41 -7.08 -1.33 -1.05
C ALA A 41 -7.79 -0.33 -0.11
N GLN A 42 -7.03 0.36 0.75
CA GLN A 42 -7.55 1.39 1.65
C GLN A 42 -8.14 2.57 0.87
N TYR A 43 -7.41 3.10 -0.12
CA TYR A 43 -7.92 4.17 -0.97
C TYR A 43 -9.20 3.75 -1.69
N TYR A 44 -9.22 2.54 -2.25
CA TYR A 44 -10.38 1.99 -2.93
C TYR A 44 -11.62 1.95 -2.02
N SER A 45 -11.43 1.54 -0.76
CA SER A 45 -12.50 1.53 0.25
C SER A 45 -13.14 2.90 0.47
N THR A 46 -12.35 3.98 0.38
CA THR A 46 -12.87 5.35 0.53
C THR A 46 -13.76 5.77 -0.64
N LYS A 47 -13.61 5.14 -1.81
CA LYS A 47 -14.40 5.41 -3.02
C LYS A 47 -15.61 4.50 -3.15
N HIS A 48 -15.59 3.36 -2.46
CA HIS A 48 -16.62 2.33 -2.56
C HIS A 48 -17.07 1.82 -1.18
N PRO A 49 -17.64 2.68 -0.31
CA PRO A 49 -17.96 2.32 1.08
C PRO A 49 -19.01 1.21 1.20
N ASP A 50 -19.86 1.03 0.19
CA ASP A 50 -20.99 0.09 0.22
C ASP A 50 -20.62 -1.34 -0.25
N GLN A 51 -19.37 -1.57 -0.66
CA GLN A 51 -18.97 -2.84 -1.29
C GLN A 51 -18.57 -3.94 -0.30
N HIS A 52 -18.69 -3.70 1.01
CA HIS A 52 -18.46 -4.69 2.08
C HIS A 52 -17.13 -5.48 1.96
N ILE A 53 -16.09 -4.85 1.42
CA ILE A 53 -14.76 -5.45 1.28
C ILE A 53 -14.10 -5.52 2.67
N LYS A 54 -13.61 -6.69 3.05
CA LYS A 54 -12.81 -6.90 4.26
C LYS A 54 -11.34 -7.00 3.89
N PHE A 55 -10.50 -6.23 4.59
CA PHE A 55 -9.05 -6.30 4.44
C PHE A 55 -8.48 -7.35 5.39
N MET A 56 -7.65 -8.23 4.86
CA MET A 56 -6.87 -9.18 5.65
C MET A 56 -5.40 -8.99 5.31
N ALA A 57 -4.58 -8.79 6.35
CA ALA A 57 -3.14 -8.78 6.17
C ALA A 57 -2.66 -10.19 5.84
N TYR A 58 -1.85 -10.33 4.80
CA TYR A 58 -1.15 -11.59 4.56
C TYR A 58 0.05 -11.68 5.51
N PRO A 59 0.30 -12.83 6.16
CA PRO A 59 1.42 -12.97 7.08
C PRO A 59 2.77 -12.71 6.40
N ASN A 60 3.69 -12.09 7.12
CA ASN A 60 5.08 -11.89 6.69
C ASN A 60 5.28 -11.05 5.41
N THR A 61 4.31 -10.22 5.00
CA THR A 61 4.42 -9.33 3.83
C THR A 61 4.62 -7.87 4.23
N LYS A 62 5.53 -7.59 5.18
CA LYS A 62 5.80 -6.21 5.58
C LYS A 62 6.61 -5.51 4.50
N GLU A 63 5.95 -4.61 3.79
CA GLU A 63 6.52 -3.83 2.70
C GLU A 63 6.46 -2.35 3.06
N TYR A 64 7.48 -1.62 2.64
CA TYR A 64 7.50 -0.17 2.76
C TYR A 64 7.67 0.44 1.37
N LEU A 65 6.80 1.39 1.04
CA LEU A 65 6.92 2.16 -0.18
C LEU A 65 7.97 3.26 0.03
N GLY A 66 8.87 3.39 -0.94
CA GLY A 66 9.93 4.40 -0.94
C GLY A 66 9.88 5.27 -2.18
N LEU A 67 10.50 6.45 -2.08
CA LEU A 67 10.72 7.32 -3.23
C LEU A 67 11.98 6.87 -3.96
N ALA A 68 11.83 6.42 -5.22
CA ALA A 68 12.97 6.04 -6.06
C ALA A 68 13.67 7.29 -6.62
N MET A 69 14.99 7.36 -6.48
CA MET A 69 15.76 8.54 -6.83
C MET A 69 17.21 8.19 -7.23
N ASN A 70 17.89 9.13 -7.88
CA ASN A 70 19.29 8.96 -8.29
C ASN A 70 20.18 8.76 -7.05
N LYS A 71 20.96 7.66 -7.05
CA LYS A 71 21.81 7.24 -5.93
C LYS A 71 22.90 8.27 -5.57
N ASP A 72 23.33 9.07 -6.52
CA ASP A 72 24.42 10.04 -6.35
C ASP A 72 23.92 11.40 -5.84
N ASN A 73 22.60 11.66 -5.90
CA ASN A 73 22.02 12.92 -5.45
C ASN A 73 21.73 12.90 -3.94
N LYS A 74 22.82 12.91 -3.14
CA LYS A 74 22.74 12.88 -1.67
C LYS A 74 22.03 14.09 -1.08
N ALA A 75 22.25 15.28 -1.64
CA ALA A 75 21.61 16.50 -1.19
C ALA A 75 20.07 16.41 -1.27
N LEU A 76 19.53 15.91 -2.39
CA LEU A 76 18.08 15.72 -2.54
C LEU A 76 17.56 14.64 -1.58
N GLN A 77 18.33 13.56 -1.39
CA GLN A 77 17.97 12.47 -0.48
C GLN A 77 17.81 12.98 0.95
N GLU A 78 18.77 13.76 1.43
CA GLU A 78 18.73 14.36 2.77
C GLU A 78 17.56 15.33 2.94
N GLN A 79 17.28 16.17 1.94
CA GLN A 79 16.15 17.11 1.97
C GLN A 79 14.80 16.40 2.03
N ILE A 80 14.60 15.36 1.23
CA ILE A 80 13.36 14.57 1.22
C ILE A 80 13.18 13.83 2.54
N ASN A 81 14.22 13.15 3.03
CA ASN A 81 14.17 12.44 4.31
C ASN A 81 13.86 13.39 5.46
N LYS A 82 14.47 14.59 5.46
CA LYS A 82 14.17 15.62 6.46
C LYS A 82 12.73 16.09 6.39
N ALA A 83 12.20 16.38 5.20
CA ALA A 83 10.81 16.81 5.04
C ALA A 83 9.83 15.74 5.54
N ILE A 84 10.08 14.46 5.25
CA ILE A 84 9.25 13.35 5.74
C ILE A 84 9.34 13.22 7.27
N ALA A 85 10.53 13.40 7.85
CA ALA A 85 10.70 13.38 9.31
C ALA A 85 9.95 14.54 9.99
N ASP A 86 10.06 15.75 9.44
CA ASP A 86 9.39 16.94 9.98
C ASP A 86 7.87 16.75 9.94
N MET A 87 7.30 16.32 8.80
CA MET A 87 5.86 16.02 8.67
C MET A 87 5.37 14.92 9.61
N LYS A 88 6.24 13.95 9.95
CA LYS A 88 5.90 12.92 10.94
C LYS A 88 5.89 13.47 12.36
N ALA A 89 6.82 14.36 12.68
CA ALA A 89 6.95 14.96 14.00
C ALA A 89 5.83 15.95 14.32
N ASP A 90 5.37 16.73 13.32
CA ASP A 90 4.30 17.72 13.49
C ASP A 90 2.87 17.16 13.25
N GLY A 91 2.75 15.93 12.74
CA GLY A 91 1.48 15.24 12.50
C GLY A 91 0.85 15.52 11.13
N GLU A 92 1.49 16.32 10.27
CA GLU A 92 1.03 16.55 8.90
C GLU A 92 0.99 15.25 8.09
N PHE A 93 1.97 14.36 8.29
CA PHE A 93 2.01 13.07 7.61
C PHE A 93 0.76 12.23 7.90
N ASN A 94 0.33 12.18 9.17
CA ASN A 94 -0.87 11.46 9.56
C ASN A 94 -2.14 12.14 9.03
N THR A 95 -2.15 13.47 8.97
CA THR A 95 -3.24 14.24 8.36
C THR A 95 -3.41 13.90 6.88
N LEU A 96 -2.30 13.83 6.13
CA LEU A 96 -2.30 13.40 4.73
C LEU A 96 -2.72 11.93 4.60
N TYR A 97 -2.23 11.06 5.47
CA TYR A 97 -2.58 9.63 5.44
C TYR A 97 -4.08 9.42 5.65
N LYS A 98 -4.67 10.09 6.65
CA LYS A 98 -6.13 10.09 6.89
C LYS A 98 -6.92 10.62 5.71
N LYS A 99 -6.47 11.73 5.10
CA LYS A 99 -7.13 12.33 3.95
C LYS A 99 -7.29 11.34 2.79
N TRP A 100 -6.28 10.49 2.56
CA TRP A 100 -6.27 9.56 1.43
C TRP A 100 -6.82 8.17 1.76
N PHE A 101 -6.62 7.68 2.99
CA PHE A 101 -6.89 6.28 3.34
C PHE A 101 -7.93 6.11 4.45
N ASN A 102 -8.42 7.21 5.03
CA ASN A 102 -9.43 7.23 6.10
C ASN A 102 -9.04 6.40 7.35
N VAL A 103 -7.75 6.22 7.59
CA VAL A 103 -7.17 5.53 8.74
C VAL A 103 -5.94 6.29 9.23
N ASP A 104 -5.49 6.03 10.46
CA ASP A 104 -4.20 6.54 10.96
C ASP A 104 -3.01 5.89 10.23
N ALA A 105 -1.93 6.66 10.06
CA ALA A 105 -0.67 6.13 9.55
C ALA A 105 -0.10 5.07 10.50
N PRO A 106 0.52 3.98 9.98
CA PRO A 106 1.27 3.03 10.80
C PRO A 106 2.34 3.73 11.65
N ALA A 107 2.30 3.50 12.97
CA ALA A 107 3.20 4.17 13.92
C ALA A 107 4.68 3.76 13.77
N ASP A 108 4.94 2.60 13.16
CA ASP A 108 6.26 2.01 12.97
C ASP A 108 6.86 2.27 11.58
N MET A 109 6.25 3.16 10.79
CA MET A 109 6.76 3.50 9.47
C MET A 109 8.08 4.27 9.60
N PRO A 110 9.20 3.80 9.01
CA PRO A 110 10.48 4.49 9.07
C PRO A 110 10.50 5.75 8.19
N VAL A 111 11.43 6.67 8.46
CA VAL A 111 11.75 7.78 7.54
C VAL A 111 12.75 7.30 6.49
N VAL A 112 13.75 6.54 6.91
CA VAL A 112 14.79 5.97 6.05
C VAL A 112 14.84 4.47 6.28
N LEU A 113 14.92 3.73 5.18
CA LEU A 113 15.22 2.30 5.19
C LEU A 113 16.65 2.10 4.72
N GLU A 114 17.48 1.58 5.62
CA GLU A 114 18.78 1.06 5.26
C GLU A 114 18.56 -0.32 4.64
N PHE A 115 18.75 -0.41 3.32
CA PHE A 115 18.79 -1.70 2.63
C PHE A 115 20.15 -2.34 2.96
N LYS A 116 20.12 -3.47 3.67
CA LYS A 116 21.31 -4.33 3.83
C LYS A 116 21.62 -5.08 2.53
#